data_AF-A0A4R0G2B3-F1
#
_entry.id   AF-A0A4R0G2B3-F1
#
_cell.length_a   1.000
_cell.length_b   1.000
_cell.length_c   1.000
_cell.angle_alpha   90.00
_cell.angle_beta   90.00
_cell.angle_gamma   90.00
#
_symmetry.space_group_name_H-M   'P 1'
#
loop_
_entity.id
_entity.type
_entity.pdbx_description
1 polymer ?
#
loop_
_entity_poly.entity_id
_entity_poly.type
_entity_poly.pdbx_seq_one_letter_code
_entity_poly.pdbx_strand_id
1 'polypeptide(L)'
;MPPDPSTEIEIEVEVEVEPTVTDSEIAVVADRVTLPDPNPNYPVEYGQALDDRTGQAAPLFDGSPHREHVRQGVLEDCGMLATMAAVAGYRPDALAQLFQPNPDGTVDVLLHESVLYGGTSAPTGRRLRITVQPDVPLHVGSSGEAAYADRSSNGSGWASVLEKALAAVDRTWTNERRDAWQRDWTTWCSKDDPHQAAPLGYARLDVGSTSYLQAELMTQLTGVPSQMSFFDTRPGQEAVVATRLAALLAAGSPVIAGTRPENTYPPGLATLPFGLYAKHAYEVVSVTNGLVRLRNPWGHEHPAPIPVRDFLDLMASDYAHMDVGGASSAPQTGTVTSTFVPPAQPSIPAPRAVETTIKPEGDRPRRHTLGRTYLEDERAIVNYLALLDDDGTVNGLSVVVSSGVGQRTAHWATNGTAGVGGSIPVGRAEAERIAREVLGFTLPEEPALHDMVGG
;
A
#
# COMPACT_ATOMS: atom_id res chain seq x y z
N MET A 1 48.96 34.61 14.39
CA MET A 1 48.81 33.75 13.21
C MET A 1 47.33 33.65 12.91
N PRO A 2 46.88 34.00 11.69
CA PRO A 2 45.51 33.70 11.28
C PRO A 2 45.37 32.18 11.03
N PRO A 3 44.17 31.60 11.18
CA PRO A 3 43.92 30.20 10.87
C PRO A 3 43.94 29.96 9.36
N ASP A 4 44.38 28.75 9.02
CA ASP A 4 44.61 28.19 7.69
C ASP A 4 43.29 28.06 6.87
N PRO A 5 43.20 28.62 5.65
CA PRO A 5 42.06 28.44 4.76
C PRO A 5 42.29 27.23 3.86
N SER A 6 42.16 26.01 4.38
CA SER A 6 42.17 24.82 3.53
C SER A 6 41.49 23.63 4.21
N THR A 7 40.17 23.71 4.32
CA THR A 7 39.32 22.52 4.34
C THR A 7 38.02 22.91 3.66
N GLU A 8 38.10 23.04 2.33
CA GLU A 8 36.90 22.91 1.50
C GLU A 8 36.39 21.49 1.75
N ILE A 9 35.30 21.41 2.51
CA ILE A 9 34.45 20.23 2.52
C ILE A 9 33.90 20.19 1.10
N GLU A 10 34.48 19.33 0.25
CA GLU A 10 33.86 18.92 -0.99
C GLU A 10 32.53 18.25 -0.61
N ILE A 11 31.47 19.06 -0.61
CA ILE A 11 30.11 18.55 -0.71
C ILE A 11 30.06 17.96 -2.11
N GLU A 12 30.28 16.65 -2.22
CA GLU A 12 29.91 15.89 -3.41
C GLU A 12 28.42 16.18 -3.64
N VAL A 13 28.15 17.09 -4.57
CA VAL A 13 26.81 17.33 -5.08
C VAL A 13 26.42 16.02 -5.74
N GLU A 14 25.50 15.28 -5.12
CA GLU A 14 24.85 14.12 -5.71
C GLU A 14 24.32 14.54 -7.09
N VAL A 15 25.04 14.12 -8.13
CA VAL A 15 24.60 14.32 -9.51
C VAL A 15 23.44 13.37 -9.71
N GLU A 16 22.23 13.86 -9.47
CA GLU A 16 20.99 13.16 -9.85
C GLU A 16 21.02 12.99 -11.37
N VAL A 17 21.38 11.79 -11.81
CA VAL A 17 21.51 11.46 -13.24
C VAL A 17 20.15 11.61 -13.89
N GLU A 18 20.06 12.49 -14.91
CA GLU A 18 18.81 12.66 -15.66
C GLU A 18 18.35 11.32 -16.26
N PRO A 19 17.04 11.02 -16.21
CA PRO A 19 16.50 9.78 -16.74
C PRO A 19 16.79 9.65 -18.22
N THR A 20 17.23 8.46 -18.65
CA THR A 20 17.32 8.13 -20.08
C THR A 20 15.97 7.57 -20.52
N VAL A 21 15.32 8.20 -21.50
CA VAL A 21 13.97 7.82 -21.95
C VAL A 21 14.02 7.31 -23.39
N THR A 22 13.42 6.15 -23.62
CA THR A 22 13.15 5.56 -24.92
C THR A 22 11.67 5.18 -25.03
N ASP A 23 11.22 4.79 -26.23
CA ASP A 23 9.84 4.34 -26.45
C ASP A 23 9.50 3.08 -25.63
N SER A 24 10.49 2.22 -25.35
CA SER A 24 10.31 0.93 -24.68
C SER A 24 10.80 0.90 -23.23
N GLU A 25 11.56 1.90 -22.79
CA GLU A 25 12.19 1.90 -21.47
C GLU A 25 12.48 3.32 -20.95
N ILE A 26 12.26 3.55 -19.65
CA ILE A 26 12.83 4.67 -18.88
C ILE A 26 13.90 4.11 -17.94
N ALA A 27 15.10 4.67 -17.95
CA ALA A 27 16.20 4.24 -17.10
C ALA A 27 16.65 5.31 -16.11
N VAL A 28 16.79 4.92 -14.84
CA VAL A 28 17.26 5.77 -13.73
C VAL A 28 18.20 4.99 -12.80
N VAL A 29 18.94 5.70 -11.96
CA VAL A 29 19.80 5.10 -10.92
C VAL A 29 19.15 5.28 -9.55
N ALA A 30 19.23 4.24 -8.71
CA ALA A 30 18.83 4.26 -7.30
C ALA A 30 20.07 4.03 -6.42
N ASP A 31 20.71 5.12 -6.03
CA ASP A 31 21.86 5.09 -5.11
C ASP A 31 21.45 5.52 -3.70
N ARG A 32 21.68 6.77 -3.32
CA ARG A 32 21.21 7.30 -2.04
C ARG A 32 19.87 7.97 -2.27
N VAL A 33 18.82 7.16 -2.19
CA VAL A 33 17.44 7.61 -2.37
C VAL A 33 17.03 8.44 -1.15
N THR A 34 16.25 9.50 -1.34
CA THR A 34 15.89 10.43 -0.26
C THR A 34 15.28 9.69 0.94
N LEU A 35 15.94 9.77 2.11
CA LEU A 35 15.45 9.20 3.36
C LEU A 35 14.32 10.09 3.94
N PRO A 36 13.42 9.54 4.76
CA PRO A 36 12.49 10.34 5.57
C PRO A 36 13.24 11.29 6.52
N ASP A 37 12.48 12.21 7.12
CA ASP A 37 13.00 13.04 8.20
C ASP A 37 13.68 12.21 9.28
N PRO A 38 14.85 12.64 9.81
CA PRO A 38 15.55 11.89 10.84
C PRO A 38 14.67 11.63 12.07
N ASN A 39 14.43 10.36 12.35
CA ASN A 39 13.80 9.93 13.59
C ASN A 39 14.88 9.72 14.65
N PRO A 40 14.96 10.53 15.72
CA PRO A 40 16.02 10.40 16.72
C PRO A 40 15.99 9.07 17.49
N ASN A 41 14.83 8.38 17.51
CA ASN A 41 14.71 7.07 18.13
C ASN A 41 15.23 5.93 17.24
N TYR A 42 15.24 6.15 15.93
CA TYR A 42 15.66 5.18 14.92
C TYR A 42 16.51 5.88 13.85
N PRO A 43 17.74 6.31 14.19
CA PRO A 43 18.62 6.95 13.23
C PRO A 43 19.04 5.97 12.13
N VAL A 44 19.04 6.45 10.88
CA VAL A 44 19.30 5.65 9.68
C VAL A 44 20.39 6.28 8.81
N GLU A 45 21.29 5.46 8.28
CA GLU A 45 22.33 5.87 7.32
C GLU A 45 22.46 4.85 6.18
N TYR A 46 23.14 5.20 5.09
CA TYR A 46 23.41 4.27 4.00
C TYR A 46 24.65 3.43 4.28
N GLY A 47 24.59 2.13 3.97
CA GLY A 47 25.76 1.26 3.95
C GLY A 47 25.45 -0.15 3.49
N GLN A 48 26.45 -1.02 3.60
CA GLN A 48 26.33 -2.42 3.20
C GLN A 48 25.62 -3.24 4.29
N ALA A 49 24.42 -3.74 3.98
CA ALA A 49 23.71 -4.66 4.87
C ALA A 49 24.39 -6.04 4.92
N LEU A 50 24.45 -6.62 6.11
CA LEU A 50 25.03 -7.92 6.39
C LEU A 50 23.95 -8.89 6.88
N ASP A 51 24.09 -10.15 6.50
CA ASP A 51 23.34 -11.28 7.04
C ASP A 51 23.88 -11.63 8.44
N ASP A 52 23.01 -11.67 9.44
CA ASP A 52 23.40 -11.85 10.85
C ASP A 52 24.04 -13.21 11.12
N ARG A 53 23.71 -14.19 10.28
CA ARG A 53 24.11 -15.59 10.46
C ARG A 53 25.50 -15.86 9.92
N THR A 54 25.92 -15.10 8.90
CA THR A 54 27.18 -15.28 8.17
C THR A 54 28.13 -14.10 8.32
N GLY A 55 27.63 -12.93 8.70
CA GLY A 55 28.39 -11.67 8.74
C GLY A 55 28.86 -11.21 7.36
N GLN A 56 28.21 -11.66 6.29
CA GLN A 56 28.51 -11.32 4.90
C GLN A 56 27.30 -10.67 4.24
N ALA A 57 27.48 -9.99 3.11
CA ALA A 57 26.34 -9.48 2.35
C ALA A 57 25.44 -10.65 1.90
N ALA A 58 24.14 -10.56 2.20
CA ALA A 58 23.18 -11.58 1.77
C ALA A 58 23.16 -11.69 0.24
N PRO A 59 23.09 -12.89 -0.36
CA PRO A 59 22.89 -13.02 -1.79
C PRO A 59 21.58 -12.33 -2.23
N LEU A 60 21.49 -11.89 -3.48
CA LEU A 60 20.25 -11.29 -4.00
C LEU A 60 19.06 -12.26 -3.83
N PHE A 61 19.28 -13.54 -4.12
CA PHE A 61 18.29 -14.61 -3.93
C PHE A 61 18.88 -15.75 -3.11
N ASP A 62 18.10 -16.27 -2.16
CA ASP A 62 18.31 -17.57 -1.53
C ASP A 62 17.18 -18.51 -1.98
N GLY A 63 17.36 -19.13 -3.16
CA GLY A 63 16.30 -19.86 -3.84
C GLY A 63 15.24 -18.95 -4.49
N SER A 64 14.07 -19.53 -4.79
CA SER A 64 12.97 -18.80 -5.42
C SER A 64 12.40 -17.75 -4.44
N PRO A 65 12.00 -16.54 -4.90
CA PRO A 65 11.35 -15.57 -4.04
C PRO A 65 10.13 -16.17 -3.37
N HIS A 66 9.94 -15.89 -2.08
CA HIS A 66 8.77 -16.34 -1.35
C HIS A 66 8.44 -15.32 -0.25
N ARG A 67 7.20 -15.35 0.23
CA ARG A 67 6.65 -14.31 1.11
C ARG A 67 7.45 -14.14 2.41
N GLU A 68 8.05 -15.19 2.95
CA GLU A 68 8.83 -15.14 4.20
C GLU A 68 10.15 -14.37 4.07
N HIS A 69 10.66 -14.16 2.86
CA HIS A 69 11.78 -13.25 2.59
C HIS A 69 11.43 -11.77 2.75
N VAL A 70 10.15 -11.42 2.94
CA VAL A 70 9.72 -10.03 3.09
C VAL A 70 9.37 -9.77 4.54
N ARG A 71 10.17 -8.91 5.18
CA ARG A 71 9.98 -8.42 6.54
C ARG A 71 10.15 -6.91 6.55
N GLN A 72 9.10 -6.19 6.90
CA GLN A 72 9.17 -4.74 7.02
C GLN A 72 10.03 -4.35 8.24
N GLY A 73 10.87 -3.33 8.07
CA GLY A 73 11.66 -2.70 9.13
C GLY A 73 10.96 -1.50 9.76
N VAL A 74 11.71 -0.42 10.03
CA VAL A 74 11.18 0.76 10.75
C VAL A 74 10.44 1.77 9.88
N LEU A 75 10.47 1.61 8.55
CA LEU A 75 9.72 2.43 7.60
C LEU A 75 8.22 2.11 7.68
N GLU A 76 7.33 3.11 7.61
CA GLU A 76 5.87 2.91 7.72
C GLU A 76 5.20 2.46 6.39
N ASP A 77 5.90 1.69 5.56
CA ASP A 77 5.49 1.29 4.21
C ASP A 77 4.78 -0.08 4.14
N CYS A 78 4.14 -0.49 5.23
CA CYS A 78 3.53 -1.81 5.43
C CYS A 78 2.73 -2.38 4.25
N GLY A 79 1.93 -1.55 3.55
CA GLY A 79 1.13 -2.00 2.41
C GLY A 79 1.97 -2.33 1.18
N MET A 80 3.12 -1.68 0.98
CA MET A 80 4.10 -2.04 -0.04
C MET A 80 4.70 -3.42 0.25
N LEU A 81 5.12 -3.65 1.50
CA LEU A 81 5.75 -4.91 1.92
C LEU A 81 4.75 -6.06 1.92
N ALA A 82 3.50 -5.80 2.34
CA ALA A 82 2.42 -6.79 2.23
C ALA A 82 2.17 -7.18 0.77
N THR A 83 2.18 -6.20 -0.14
CA THR A 83 2.03 -6.43 -1.58
C THR A 83 3.19 -7.22 -2.16
N MET A 84 4.44 -6.84 -1.87
CA MET A 84 5.64 -7.56 -2.31
C MET A 84 5.63 -9.01 -1.83
N ALA A 85 5.30 -9.24 -0.56
CA ALA A 85 5.21 -10.57 0.02
C ALA A 85 4.14 -11.42 -0.66
N ALA A 86 2.96 -10.84 -0.91
CA ALA A 86 1.87 -11.54 -1.57
C ALA A 86 2.22 -11.89 -3.02
N VAL A 87 2.80 -10.96 -3.79
CA VAL A 87 3.29 -11.24 -5.14
C VAL A 87 4.35 -12.34 -5.13
N ALA A 88 5.31 -12.34 -4.20
CA ALA A 88 6.27 -13.43 -4.05
C ALA A 88 5.58 -14.78 -3.74
N GLY A 89 4.49 -14.75 -2.97
CA GLY A 89 3.72 -15.94 -2.62
C GLY A 89 2.89 -16.54 -3.77
N TYR A 90 2.47 -15.74 -4.75
CA TYR A 90 1.61 -16.18 -5.86
C TYR A 90 2.31 -16.21 -7.22
N ARG A 91 3.34 -15.38 -7.42
CA ARG A 91 4.02 -15.13 -8.71
C ARG A 91 5.55 -15.03 -8.54
N PRO A 92 6.20 -16.01 -7.89
CA PRO A 92 7.63 -15.94 -7.58
C PRO A 92 8.51 -15.83 -8.83
N ASP A 93 8.14 -16.50 -9.92
CA ASP A 93 8.89 -16.47 -11.18
C ASP A 93 8.83 -15.10 -11.86
N ALA A 94 7.66 -14.45 -11.84
CA ALA A 94 7.50 -13.11 -12.41
C ALA A 94 8.33 -12.09 -11.62
N LEU A 95 8.35 -12.24 -10.28
CA LEU A 95 9.14 -11.39 -9.40
C LEU A 95 10.64 -11.60 -9.61
N ALA A 96 11.12 -12.84 -9.71
CA ALA A 96 12.52 -13.15 -9.96
C ALA A 96 13.02 -12.55 -11.28
N GLN A 97 12.17 -12.55 -12.32
CA GLN A 97 12.48 -11.99 -13.64
C GLN A 97 12.62 -10.45 -13.66
N LEU A 98 12.24 -9.75 -12.60
CA LEU A 98 12.45 -8.31 -12.51
C LEU A 98 13.92 -7.96 -12.28
N PHE A 99 14.76 -8.89 -11.80
CA PHE A 99 16.11 -8.55 -11.36
C PHE A 99 17.17 -9.04 -12.35
N GLN A 100 18.07 -8.14 -12.72
CA GLN A 100 19.24 -8.41 -13.53
C GLN A 100 20.50 -7.93 -12.79
N PRO A 101 21.22 -8.84 -12.09
CA PRO A 101 22.49 -8.53 -11.46
C PRO A 101 23.56 -8.14 -12.49
N ASN A 102 24.32 -7.09 -12.21
CA ASN A 102 25.39 -6.59 -13.07
C ASN A 102 26.77 -7.02 -12.56
N PRO A 103 27.80 -7.09 -13.43
CA PRO A 103 29.17 -7.47 -13.04
C PRO A 103 29.84 -6.53 -12.04
N ASP A 104 29.38 -5.28 -11.94
CA ASP A 104 29.91 -4.25 -11.04
C ASP A 104 29.28 -4.30 -9.63
N GLY A 105 28.35 -5.23 -9.39
CA GLY A 105 27.65 -5.40 -8.12
C GLY A 105 26.35 -4.61 -8.00
N THR A 106 26.00 -3.79 -8.99
CA THR A 106 24.66 -3.17 -9.08
C THR A 106 23.62 -4.20 -9.53
N VAL A 107 22.35 -3.86 -9.35
CA VAL A 107 21.22 -4.69 -9.82
C VAL A 107 20.25 -3.83 -10.60
N ASP A 108 20.00 -4.17 -11.86
CA ASP A 108 18.91 -3.58 -12.63
C ASP A 108 17.60 -4.22 -12.18
N VAL A 109 16.69 -3.40 -11.66
CA VAL A 109 15.31 -3.79 -11.35
C VAL A 109 14.42 -3.26 -12.48
N LEU A 110 13.80 -4.18 -13.20
CA LEU A 110 12.94 -3.92 -14.35
C LEU A 110 11.48 -3.98 -13.89
N LEU A 111 10.85 -2.83 -13.64
CA LEU A 111 9.43 -2.73 -13.31
C LEU A 111 8.61 -2.52 -14.58
N HIS A 112 7.34 -2.93 -14.57
CA HIS A 112 6.39 -2.52 -15.61
C HIS A 112 5.95 -1.10 -15.34
N GLU A 113 6.03 -0.21 -16.34
CA GLU A 113 5.36 1.06 -16.20
C GLU A 113 3.85 0.84 -16.16
N SER A 114 3.21 1.50 -15.20
CA SER A 114 1.78 1.46 -14.97
C SER A 114 1.13 2.79 -15.27
N VAL A 115 -0.11 2.72 -15.72
CA VAL A 115 -1.03 3.84 -15.77
C VAL A 115 -2.24 3.48 -14.91
N LEU A 116 -2.81 4.51 -14.28
CA LEU A 116 -3.93 4.35 -13.38
C LEU A 116 -5.17 4.97 -13.99
N TYR A 117 -6.23 4.17 -14.04
CA TYR A 117 -7.54 4.52 -14.57
C TYR A 117 -8.57 4.28 -13.45
N GLY A 118 -8.83 5.32 -12.66
CA GLY A 118 -9.74 5.24 -11.53
C GLY A 118 -9.27 4.22 -10.49
N GLY A 119 -10.09 3.20 -10.19
CA GLY A 119 -9.72 2.12 -9.26
C GLY A 119 -8.79 1.06 -9.85
N THR A 120 -8.44 1.15 -11.14
CA THR A 120 -7.70 0.10 -11.87
C THR A 120 -6.32 0.61 -12.29
N SER A 121 -5.34 -0.29 -12.29
CA SER A 121 -4.00 -0.09 -12.82
C SER A 121 -3.76 -1.04 -13.98
N ALA A 122 -3.20 -0.52 -15.08
CA ALA A 122 -2.85 -1.31 -16.26
C ALA A 122 -1.40 -1.05 -16.67
N PRO A 123 -0.67 -2.06 -17.18
CA PRO A 123 0.67 -1.85 -17.69
C PRO A 123 0.63 -1.10 -19.02
N THR A 124 1.56 -0.17 -19.25
CA THR A 124 1.68 0.55 -20.54
C THR A 124 2.39 -0.29 -21.60
N GLY A 125 3.08 -1.36 -21.19
CA GLY A 125 3.98 -2.16 -22.02
C GLY A 125 5.44 -1.66 -22.00
N ARG A 126 5.68 -0.44 -21.50
CA ARG A 126 7.04 0.11 -21.28
C ARG A 126 7.63 -0.42 -19.98
N ARG A 127 8.96 -0.46 -19.89
CA ARG A 127 9.72 -0.87 -18.69
C ARG A 127 10.34 0.33 -17.98
N LEU A 128 10.40 0.25 -16.65
CA LEU A 128 11.20 1.15 -15.82
C LEU A 128 12.43 0.36 -15.37
N ARG A 129 13.61 0.71 -15.87
CA ARG A 129 14.87 0.11 -15.49
C ARG A 129 15.54 0.97 -14.42
N ILE A 130 15.62 0.44 -13.21
CA ILE A 130 16.17 1.13 -12.06
C ILE A 130 17.45 0.41 -11.67
N THR A 131 18.60 1.01 -11.97
CA THR A 131 19.91 0.47 -11.59
C THR A 131 20.17 0.79 -10.13
N VAL A 132 20.07 -0.23 -9.28
CA VAL A 132 20.18 -0.10 -7.81
C VAL A 132 21.61 -0.33 -7.36
N GLN A 133 22.17 0.64 -6.63
CA GLN A 133 23.44 0.46 -5.91
C GLN A 133 23.24 -0.44 -4.67
N PRO A 134 24.23 -1.26 -4.29
CA PRO A 134 24.05 -2.32 -3.29
C PRO A 134 23.83 -1.81 -1.86
N ASP A 135 24.25 -0.58 -1.55
CA ASP A 135 24.07 0.02 -0.22
C ASP A 135 22.60 0.28 0.07
N VAL A 136 22.16 -0.01 1.28
CA VAL A 136 20.77 0.19 1.72
C VAL A 136 20.74 0.96 3.03
N PRO A 137 19.58 1.48 3.43
CA PRO A 137 19.42 2.13 4.72
C PRO A 137 19.64 1.13 5.87
N LEU A 138 20.53 1.48 6.81
CA LEU A 138 20.95 0.71 7.98
C LEU A 138 20.63 1.46 9.26
N HIS A 139 20.46 0.71 10.36
CA HIS A 139 20.43 1.31 11.68
C HIS A 139 21.80 1.88 12.06
N VAL A 140 21.85 3.17 12.44
CA VAL A 140 23.12 3.80 12.87
C VAL A 140 23.67 3.08 14.09
N GLY A 141 24.95 2.74 14.04
CA GLY A 141 25.65 2.01 15.11
C GLY A 141 25.36 0.52 15.16
N SER A 142 24.57 -0.01 14.21
CA SER A 142 24.44 -1.45 14.00
C SER A 142 25.65 -2.02 13.25
N SER A 143 25.81 -3.34 13.28
CA SER A 143 26.85 -4.05 12.51
C SER A 143 26.33 -4.49 11.14
N GLY A 144 25.70 -3.57 10.38
CA GLY A 144 25.14 -3.87 9.06
C GLY A 144 23.68 -4.31 9.07
N GLU A 145 22.92 -3.98 10.11
CA GLU A 145 21.49 -4.32 10.21
C GLU A 145 20.68 -3.37 9.33
N ALA A 146 19.92 -3.95 8.38
CA ALA A 146 19.04 -3.17 7.51
C ALA A 146 17.92 -2.49 8.31
N ALA A 147 17.71 -1.19 8.09
CA ALA A 147 16.68 -0.44 8.81
C ALA A 147 15.29 -0.62 8.19
N TYR A 148 15.20 -0.81 6.87
CA TYR A 148 13.92 -0.94 6.15
C TYR A 148 13.65 -2.40 5.83
N ALA A 149 13.22 -2.78 4.62
CA ALA A 149 13.00 -4.19 4.27
C ALA A 149 14.18 -5.05 4.73
N ASP A 150 13.94 -5.88 5.74
CA ASP A 150 14.98 -6.59 6.45
C ASP A 150 15.46 -7.77 5.61
N ARG A 151 16.78 -7.82 5.43
CA ARG A 151 17.53 -8.91 4.79
C ARG A 151 18.56 -9.54 5.71
N SER A 152 18.77 -8.97 6.89
CA SER A 152 19.74 -9.41 7.89
C SER A 152 19.28 -10.72 8.56
N SER A 153 17.96 -10.88 8.74
CA SER A 153 17.39 -12.04 9.44
C SER A 153 16.88 -13.19 8.56
N ASN A 154 16.78 -13.01 7.24
CA ASN A 154 16.20 -14.00 6.31
C ASN A 154 17.15 -14.43 5.18
N GLY A 155 18.37 -13.86 5.10
CA GLY A 155 19.42 -14.29 4.18
C GLY A 155 19.19 -14.01 2.70
N SER A 156 18.19 -13.19 2.33
CA SER A 156 17.91 -12.88 0.93
C SER A 156 17.75 -11.37 0.70
N GLY A 157 18.48 -10.83 -0.28
CA GLY A 157 18.59 -9.39 -0.52
C GLY A 157 17.55 -8.76 -1.45
N TRP A 158 16.78 -9.56 -2.20
CA TRP A 158 15.90 -9.03 -3.25
C TRP A 158 14.83 -8.08 -2.69
N ALA A 159 14.34 -8.31 -1.46
CA ALA A 159 13.29 -7.48 -0.87
C ALA A 159 13.78 -6.05 -0.64
N SER A 160 14.96 -5.87 -0.03
CA SER A 160 15.56 -4.55 0.19
C SER A 160 15.98 -3.87 -1.11
N VAL A 161 16.50 -4.63 -2.08
CA VAL A 161 16.84 -4.10 -3.41
C VAL A 161 15.57 -3.61 -4.14
N LEU A 162 14.47 -4.35 -4.04
CA LEU A 162 13.20 -3.97 -4.64
C LEU A 162 12.56 -2.77 -3.94
N GLU A 163 12.56 -2.74 -2.61
CA GLU A 163 12.07 -1.60 -1.84
C GLU A 163 12.84 -0.33 -2.22
N LYS A 164 14.17 -0.42 -2.36
CA LYS A 164 15.02 0.68 -2.84
C LYS A 164 14.69 1.12 -4.26
N ALA A 165 14.47 0.17 -5.17
CA ALA A 165 14.04 0.48 -6.53
C ALA A 165 12.68 1.19 -6.53
N LEU A 166 11.72 0.69 -5.75
CA LEU A 166 10.39 1.26 -5.61
C LEU A 166 10.42 2.67 -5.01
N ALA A 167 11.34 2.92 -4.07
CA ALA A 167 11.60 4.25 -3.54
C ALA A 167 12.06 5.20 -4.66
N ALA A 168 12.89 4.75 -5.60
CA ALA A 168 13.39 5.55 -6.71
C ALA A 168 12.43 5.71 -7.91
N VAL A 169 11.25 5.10 -7.89
CA VAL A 169 10.27 5.18 -9.01
C VAL A 169 9.89 6.63 -9.34
N ASP A 170 9.86 7.53 -8.36
CA ASP A 170 9.53 8.95 -8.64
C ASP A 170 10.57 9.67 -9.52
N ARG A 171 11.79 9.13 -9.65
CA ARG A 171 12.79 9.62 -10.61
C ARG A 171 12.39 9.36 -12.06
N THR A 172 11.46 8.45 -12.31
CA THR A 172 10.93 8.17 -13.65
C THR A 172 9.69 9.00 -14.00
N TRP A 173 9.16 9.78 -13.04
CA TRP A 173 7.92 10.51 -13.24
C TRP A 173 8.09 11.69 -14.20
N THR A 174 7.11 11.87 -15.07
CA THR A 174 6.96 13.11 -15.82
C THR A 174 6.57 14.25 -14.89
N ASN A 175 6.67 15.49 -15.37
CA ASN A 175 6.26 16.65 -14.60
C ASN A 175 4.75 16.59 -14.27
N GLU A 176 3.92 16.06 -15.18
CA GLU A 176 2.48 15.90 -14.94
C GLU A 176 2.20 14.92 -13.80
N ARG A 177 2.96 13.81 -13.71
CA ARG A 177 2.84 12.84 -12.61
C ARG A 177 3.35 13.43 -11.29
N ARG A 178 4.45 14.20 -11.31
CA ARG A 178 4.94 14.94 -10.13
C ARG A 178 3.92 15.98 -9.64
N ASP A 179 3.31 16.73 -10.55
CA ASP A 179 2.28 17.71 -10.21
C ASP A 179 1.02 17.02 -9.67
N ALA A 180 0.65 15.86 -10.21
CA ALA A 180 -0.45 15.05 -9.66
C ALA A 180 -0.14 14.59 -8.24
N TRP A 181 1.06 14.06 -8.00
CA TRP A 181 1.51 13.69 -6.66
C TRP A 181 1.51 14.88 -5.69
N GLN A 182 1.97 16.05 -6.11
CA GLN A 182 1.93 17.25 -5.28
C GLN A 182 0.51 17.69 -4.94
N ARG A 183 -0.42 17.60 -5.90
CA ARG A 183 -1.84 17.88 -5.64
C ARG A 183 -2.42 16.89 -4.63
N ASP A 184 -2.19 15.60 -4.83
CA ASP A 184 -2.65 14.55 -3.92
C ASP A 184 -2.07 14.79 -2.51
N TRP A 185 -0.76 15.02 -2.40
CA TRP A 185 -0.10 15.35 -1.13
C TRP A 185 -0.71 16.57 -0.44
N THR A 186 -1.00 17.65 -1.18
CA THR A 186 -1.59 18.87 -0.61
C THR A 186 -2.98 18.61 -0.02
N THR A 187 -3.71 17.59 -0.52
CA THR A 187 -4.96 17.17 0.10
C THR A 187 -4.78 16.29 1.34
N TRP A 188 -3.56 15.81 1.59
CA TRP A 188 -3.24 14.86 2.65
C TRP A 188 -2.43 15.47 3.80
N CYS A 189 -1.51 16.36 3.48
CA CYS A 189 -0.63 16.96 4.46
C CYS A 189 -1.46 17.79 5.46
N SER A 190 -1.06 17.75 6.73
CA SER A 190 -1.68 18.60 7.74
C SER A 190 -1.45 20.07 7.37
N LYS A 191 -2.35 20.97 7.78
CA LYS A 191 -2.07 22.42 7.71
C LYS A 191 -0.82 22.82 8.50
N ASP A 192 -0.45 22.00 9.48
CA ASP A 192 0.73 22.16 10.33
C ASP A 192 1.93 21.31 9.86
N ASP A 193 1.85 20.69 8.67
CA ASP A 193 2.97 19.93 8.11
C ASP A 193 4.13 20.89 7.81
N PRO A 194 5.33 20.67 8.39
CA PRO A 194 6.48 21.50 8.08
C PRO A 194 6.92 21.37 6.60
N HIS A 195 6.50 20.30 5.92
CA HIS A 195 6.81 20.01 4.52
C HIS A 195 5.62 20.30 3.61
N GLN A 196 5.66 21.46 2.93
CA GLN A 196 4.68 21.79 1.90
C GLN A 196 4.91 20.99 0.60
N ALA A 197 6.15 20.55 0.35
CA ALA A 197 6.50 19.75 -0.81
C ALA A 197 6.18 18.27 -0.55
N ALA A 198 5.66 17.60 -1.57
CA ALA A 198 5.36 16.19 -1.50
C ALA A 198 6.65 15.36 -1.37
N PRO A 199 6.70 14.38 -0.46
CA PRO A 199 7.90 13.60 -0.24
C PRO A 199 8.23 12.73 -1.46
N LEU A 200 9.52 12.44 -1.63
CA LEU A 200 10.09 11.61 -2.69
C LEU A 200 10.95 10.49 -2.08
N GLY A 201 11.33 9.49 -2.86
CA GLY A 201 12.23 8.46 -2.37
C GLY A 201 11.63 7.56 -1.28
N TYR A 202 12.42 7.22 -0.27
CA TYR A 202 11.93 6.49 0.89
C TYR A 202 10.99 7.32 1.75
N ALA A 203 11.17 8.65 1.80
CA ALA A 203 10.21 9.54 2.48
C ALA A 203 8.80 9.41 1.89
N ARG A 204 8.69 9.18 0.57
CA ARG A 204 7.39 8.92 -0.09
C ARG A 204 6.76 7.61 0.37
N LEU A 205 7.57 6.56 0.54
CA LEU A 205 7.08 5.25 0.99
C LEU A 205 6.67 5.26 2.47
N ASP A 206 7.35 6.07 3.30
CA ASP A 206 7.08 6.21 4.74
C ASP A 206 5.69 6.79 5.05
N VAL A 207 5.05 7.46 4.11
CA VAL A 207 3.66 7.93 4.27
C VAL A 207 2.68 6.76 4.35
N GLY A 208 3.09 5.57 3.89
CA GLY A 208 2.26 4.39 3.72
C GLY A 208 1.66 4.30 2.31
N SER A 209 0.73 3.36 2.12
CA SER A 209 0.10 3.12 0.81
C SER A 209 -1.40 2.91 0.93
N THR A 210 -2.14 3.37 -0.08
CA THR A 210 -3.55 3.07 -0.26
C THR A 210 -3.74 1.78 -1.05
N SER A 211 -4.94 1.20 -1.04
CA SER A 211 -5.28 0.06 -1.89
C SER A 211 -5.09 0.34 -3.39
N TYR A 212 -5.17 1.60 -3.82
CA TYR A 212 -4.83 2.01 -5.18
C TYR A 212 -3.33 1.91 -5.47
N LEU A 213 -2.47 2.42 -4.56
CA LEU A 213 -1.02 2.32 -4.72
C LEU A 213 -0.56 0.85 -4.63
N GLN A 214 -1.24 0.03 -3.82
CA GLN A 214 -0.99 -1.40 -3.74
C GLN A 214 -1.37 -2.11 -5.05
N ALA A 215 -2.50 -1.74 -5.67
CA ALA A 215 -2.88 -2.24 -6.99
C ALA A 215 -1.89 -1.77 -8.07
N GLU A 216 -1.45 -0.52 -8.04
CA GLU A 216 -0.39 -0.02 -8.93
C GLU A 216 0.88 -0.87 -8.79
N LEU A 217 1.32 -1.10 -7.56
CA LEU A 217 2.50 -1.91 -7.28
C LEU A 217 2.34 -3.35 -7.81
N MET A 218 1.17 -4.00 -7.63
CA MET A 218 0.94 -5.32 -8.21
C MET A 218 1.12 -5.32 -9.74
N THR A 219 0.61 -4.30 -10.43
CA THR A 219 0.81 -4.13 -11.87
C THR A 219 2.29 -3.93 -12.21
N GLN A 220 2.99 -3.07 -11.47
CA GLN A 220 4.42 -2.80 -11.71
C GLN A 220 5.29 -4.05 -11.53
N LEU A 221 4.95 -4.91 -10.55
CA LEU A 221 5.70 -6.13 -10.25
C LEU A 221 5.37 -7.30 -11.18
N THR A 222 4.18 -7.33 -11.78
CA THR A 222 3.70 -8.53 -12.50
C THR A 222 3.42 -8.30 -13.98
N GLY A 223 3.22 -7.05 -14.40
CA GLY A 223 2.75 -6.71 -15.74
C GLY A 223 1.32 -7.16 -16.00
N VAL A 224 0.56 -7.48 -14.95
CA VAL A 224 -0.85 -7.88 -15.03
C VAL A 224 -1.70 -6.75 -14.45
N PRO A 225 -2.84 -6.40 -15.09
CA PRO A 225 -3.75 -5.41 -14.53
C PRO A 225 -4.16 -5.75 -13.10
N SER A 226 -4.33 -4.73 -12.27
CA SER A 226 -4.69 -4.86 -10.87
C SER A 226 -5.68 -3.77 -10.48
N GLN A 227 -6.43 -3.98 -9.41
CA GLN A 227 -7.56 -3.12 -9.07
C GLN A 227 -7.77 -2.99 -7.56
N MET A 228 -8.19 -1.80 -7.15
CA MET A 228 -8.83 -1.56 -5.85
C MET A 228 -10.33 -1.84 -5.95
N SER A 229 -10.85 -2.65 -5.04
CA SER A 229 -12.28 -2.94 -4.93
C SER A 229 -12.78 -2.66 -3.51
N PHE A 230 -14.10 -2.67 -3.33
CA PHE A 230 -14.73 -2.42 -2.05
C PHE A 230 -15.41 -3.67 -1.51
N PHE A 231 -15.29 -3.87 -0.20
CA PHE A 231 -16.09 -4.82 0.52
C PHE A 231 -17.54 -4.35 0.63
N ASP A 232 -18.47 -5.29 0.49
CA ASP A 232 -19.84 -5.08 0.93
C ASP A 232 -19.93 -5.38 2.44
N THR A 233 -19.89 -4.32 3.25
CA THR A 233 -19.83 -4.43 4.71
C THR A 233 -21.20 -4.60 5.38
N ARG A 234 -22.28 -4.61 4.59
CA ARG A 234 -23.66 -4.73 5.11
C ARG A 234 -23.83 -6.07 5.83
N PRO A 235 -24.49 -6.11 7.00
CA PRO A 235 -24.82 -7.37 7.68
C PRO A 235 -25.53 -8.35 6.75
N GLY A 236 -25.07 -9.61 6.74
CA GLY A 236 -25.60 -10.66 5.87
C GLY A 236 -24.83 -10.87 4.55
N GLN A 237 -23.82 -10.04 4.26
CA GLN A 237 -22.98 -10.15 3.06
C GLN A 237 -21.71 -10.97 3.27
N GLU A 238 -21.54 -11.56 4.47
CA GLU A 238 -20.32 -12.27 4.86
C GLU A 238 -20.02 -13.44 3.90
N ALA A 239 -21.05 -14.20 3.51
CA ALA A 239 -20.88 -15.32 2.59
C ALA A 239 -20.47 -14.86 1.17
N VAL A 240 -20.98 -13.72 0.71
CA VAL A 240 -20.66 -13.14 -0.60
C VAL A 240 -19.21 -12.67 -0.62
N VAL A 241 -18.80 -11.91 0.40
CA VAL A 241 -17.42 -11.44 0.54
C VAL A 241 -16.45 -12.62 0.68
N ALA A 242 -16.78 -13.60 1.52
CA ALA A 242 -15.97 -14.80 1.70
C ALA A 242 -15.78 -15.57 0.38
N THR A 243 -16.86 -15.71 -0.40
CA THR A 243 -16.81 -16.36 -1.71
C THR A 243 -15.94 -15.58 -2.69
N ARG A 244 -16.05 -14.25 -2.71
CA ARG A 244 -15.22 -13.38 -3.56
C ARG A 244 -13.74 -13.50 -3.23
N LEU A 245 -13.40 -13.39 -1.94
CA LEU A 245 -12.02 -13.53 -1.48
C LEU A 245 -11.47 -14.92 -1.81
N ALA A 246 -12.22 -15.99 -1.53
CA ALA A 246 -11.80 -17.35 -1.86
C ALA A 246 -11.57 -17.53 -3.37
N ALA A 247 -12.43 -16.95 -4.22
CA ALA A 247 -12.27 -17.00 -5.67
C ALA A 247 -11.01 -16.26 -6.16
N LEU A 248 -10.72 -15.08 -5.61
CA LEU A 248 -9.50 -14.34 -5.91
C LEU A 248 -8.24 -15.14 -5.55
N LEU A 249 -8.20 -15.68 -4.33
CA LEU A 249 -7.06 -16.48 -3.86
C LEU A 249 -6.89 -17.77 -4.66
N ALA A 250 -7.99 -18.44 -5.02
CA ALA A 250 -7.97 -19.65 -5.86
C ALA A 250 -7.50 -19.36 -7.29
N ALA A 251 -7.76 -18.15 -7.81
CA ALA A 251 -7.25 -17.69 -9.09
C ALA A 251 -5.77 -17.25 -9.03
N GLY A 252 -5.14 -17.30 -7.85
CA GLY A 252 -3.76 -16.84 -7.67
C GLY A 252 -3.62 -15.32 -7.62
N SER A 253 -4.69 -14.60 -7.24
CA SER A 253 -4.67 -13.15 -7.03
C SER A 253 -4.13 -12.83 -5.64
N PRO A 254 -3.03 -12.07 -5.51
CA PRO A 254 -2.68 -11.40 -4.26
C PRO A 254 -3.83 -10.50 -3.80
N VAL A 255 -4.18 -10.52 -2.51
CA VAL A 255 -5.22 -9.66 -1.94
C VAL A 255 -4.66 -8.95 -0.71
N ILE A 256 -4.68 -7.62 -0.73
CA ILE A 256 -4.18 -6.78 0.37
C ILE A 256 -5.35 -5.99 0.96
N ALA A 257 -5.49 -6.05 2.28
CA ALA A 257 -6.51 -5.31 3.01
C ALA A 257 -5.86 -4.60 4.21
N GLY A 258 -6.29 -3.37 4.48
CA GLY A 258 -5.80 -2.58 5.61
C GLY A 258 -6.81 -2.46 6.72
N THR A 259 -6.33 -2.25 7.94
CA THR A 259 -7.15 -1.76 9.06
C THR A 259 -7.35 -0.26 8.95
N ARG A 260 -8.37 0.26 9.64
CA ARG A 260 -8.68 1.68 9.66
C ARG A 260 -7.74 2.43 10.63
N PRO A 261 -7.64 3.76 10.54
CA PRO A 261 -6.92 4.55 11.55
C PRO A 261 -7.56 4.42 12.93
N GLU A 262 -6.76 4.54 13.99
CA GLU A 262 -7.14 4.36 15.39
C GLU A 262 -8.37 5.19 15.77
N ASN A 263 -8.41 6.45 15.31
CA ASN A 263 -9.47 7.42 15.62
C ASN A 263 -10.82 7.09 14.98
N THR A 264 -10.90 6.07 14.12
CA THR A 264 -12.16 5.61 13.50
C THR A 264 -12.86 4.51 14.28
N TYR A 265 -12.18 3.90 15.25
CA TYR A 265 -12.77 2.88 16.10
C TYR A 265 -13.50 3.49 17.30
N PRO A 266 -14.49 2.79 17.87
CA PRO A 266 -15.18 3.26 19.07
C PRO A 266 -14.20 3.56 20.22
N PRO A 267 -14.46 4.62 21.01
CA PRO A 267 -13.64 4.94 22.19
C PRO A 267 -13.55 3.72 23.14
N GLY A 268 -12.33 3.34 23.51
CA GLY A 268 -12.05 2.20 24.39
C GLY A 268 -11.46 0.96 23.71
N LEU A 269 -11.41 0.94 22.37
CA LEU A 269 -10.71 -0.10 21.61
C LEU A 269 -9.22 0.28 21.40
N ALA A 270 -8.47 0.48 22.49
CA ALA A 270 -7.06 0.88 22.41
C ALA A 270 -6.16 -0.19 21.76
N THR A 271 -6.59 -1.45 21.77
CA THR A 271 -5.95 -2.56 21.07
C THR A 271 -7.00 -3.29 20.26
N LEU A 272 -6.76 -3.49 18.96
CA LEU A 272 -7.69 -4.21 18.11
C LEU A 272 -7.67 -5.71 18.47
N PRO A 273 -8.81 -6.40 18.36
CA PRO A 273 -8.88 -7.83 18.62
C PRO A 273 -8.06 -8.62 17.60
N PHE A 274 -7.88 -9.92 17.88
CA PHE A 274 -7.16 -10.88 17.02
C PHE A 274 -5.66 -10.58 16.82
N GLY A 275 -5.09 -9.61 17.53
CA GLY A 275 -3.70 -9.17 17.32
C GLY A 275 -3.55 -8.28 16.10
N LEU A 276 -4.60 -7.55 15.73
CA LEU A 276 -4.52 -6.52 14.70
C LEU A 276 -3.89 -5.23 15.26
N TYR A 277 -3.18 -4.55 14.38
CA TYR A 277 -2.70 -3.19 14.51
C TYR A 277 -3.52 -2.29 13.61
N ALA A 278 -3.94 -1.14 14.13
CA ALA A 278 -4.63 -0.09 13.37
C ALA A 278 -3.67 0.60 12.39
N LYS A 279 -4.22 1.25 11.36
CA LYS A 279 -3.46 1.88 10.26
C LYS A 279 -2.37 0.94 9.68
N HIS A 280 -2.65 -0.36 9.62
CA HIS A 280 -1.71 -1.40 9.17
C HIS A 280 -2.31 -2.26 8.07
N ALA A 281 -1.48 -2.62 7.09
CA ALA A 281 -1.86 -3.44 5.94
C ALA A 281 -1.48 -4.91 6.13
N TYR A 282 -2.30 -5.80 5.59
CA TYR A 282 -2.13 -7.25 5.67
C TYR A 282 -2.39 -7.91 4.33
N GLU A 283 -1.70 -9.02 4.08
CA GLU A 283 -2.09 -9.95 3.02
C GLU A 283 -3.21 -10.86 3.52
N VAL A 284 -4.26 -11.05 2.71
CA VAL A 284 -5.25 -12.11 2.90
C VAL A 284 -4.68 -13.43 2.35
N VAL A 285 -4.43 -14.39 3.24
CA VAL A 285 -3.78 -15.66 2.87
C VAL A 285 -4.80 -16.75 2.57
N SER A 286 -5.92 -16.78 3.29
CA SER A 286 -6.96 -17.79 3.08
C SER A 286 -8.30 -17.33 3.63
N VAL A 287 -9.38 -17.82 3.01
CA VAL A 287 -10.72 -17.79 3.60
C VAL A 287 -11.24 -19.22 3.68
N THR A 288 -11.46 -19.73 4.89
CA THR A 288 -11.86 -21.12 5.11
C THR A 288 -12.77 -21.22 6.34
N ASN A 289 -13.85 -21.97 6.24
CA ASN A 289 -14.82 -22.17 7.34
C ASN A 289 -15.36 -20.84 7.93
N GLY A 290 -15.56 -19.82 7.09
CA GLY A 290 -16.02 -18.50 7.53
C GLY A 290 -14.98 -17.67 8.28
N LEU A 291 -13.71 -18.09 8.26
CA LEU A 291 -12.59 -17.39 8.88
C LEU A 291 -11.62 -16.88 7.81
N VAL A 292 -11.20 -15.63 7.95
CA VAL A 292 -10.13 -15.00 7.19
C VAL A 292 -8.82 -15.17 7.95
N ARG A 293 -7.76 -15.59 7.26
CA ARG A 293 -6.38 -15.59 7.79
C ARG A 293 -5.57 -14.50 7.11
N LEU A 294 -4.85 -13.75 7.92
CA LEU A 294 -4.03 -12.62 7.48
C LEU A 294 -2.55 -12.90 7.75
N ARG A 295 -1.69 -12.34 6.91
CA ARG A 295 -0.24 -12.26 7.15
C ARG A 295 0.14 -10.81 7.38
N ASN A 296 0.83 -10.59 8.49
CA ASN A 296 1.43 -9.32 8.86
C ASN A 296 2.76 -9.13 8.09
N PRO A 297 2.99 -8.00 7.39
CA PRO A 297 4.22 -7.73 6.64
C PRO A 297 5.49 -7.66 7.50
N TRP A 298 5.39 -7.54 8.82
CA TRP A 298 6.54 -7.69 9.73
C TRP A 298 7.14 -9.12 9.72
N GLY A 299 6.45 -10.09 9.12
CA GLY A 299 6.87 -11.49 9.06
C GLY A 299 6.72 -12.25 10.39
N HIS A 300 6.19 -11.59 11.41
CA HIS A 300 5.81 -12.15 12.70
C HIS A 300 4.49 -11.51 13.16
N GLU A 301 3.98 -11.88 14.34
CA GLU A 301 2.74 -11.34 14.91
C GLU A 301 1.56 -11.37 13.92
N HIS A 302 1.39 -12.52 13.28
CA HIS A 302 0.26 -12.76 12.40
C HIS A 302 -1.05 -12.79 13.22
N PRO A 303 -2.11 -12.11 12.77
CA PRO A 303 -3.39 -12.13 13.47
C PRO A 303 -3.96 -13.55 13.62
N ALA A 304 -4.68 -13.77 14.71
CA ALA A 304 -5.52 -14.95 14.86
C ALA A 304 -6.59 -15.00 13.75
N PRO A 305 -7.06 -16.19 13.33
CA PRO A 305 -8.14 -16.30 12.33
C PRO A 305 -9.38 -15.49 12.73
N ILE A 306 -9.91 -14.71 11.79
CA ILE A 306 -10.93 -13.69 12.03
C ILE A 306 -12.24 -14.11 11.37
N PRO A 307 -13.39 -14.18 12.09
CA PRO A 307 -14.70 -14.33 11.44
C PRO A 307 -14.93 -13.26 10.38
N VAL A 308 -15.52 -13.63 9.24
CA VAL A 308 -15.70 -12.68 8.12
C VAL A 308 -16.47 -11.41 8.54
N ARG A 309 -17.43 -11.53 9.48
CA ARG A 309 -18.12 -10.36 10.05
C ARG A 309 -17.15 -9.41 10.76
N ASP A 310 -16.36 -9.94 11.68
CA ASP A 310 -15.38 -9.15 12.43
C ASP A 310 -14.32 -8.56 11.49
N PHE A 311 -13.91 -9.30 10.46
CA PHE A 311 -13.01 -8.79 9.41
C PHE A 311 -13.60 -7.57 8.71
N LEU A 312 -14.87 -7.65 8.27
CA LEU A 312 -15.56 -6.53 7.61
C LEU A 312 -15.77 -5.32 8.54
N ASP A 313 -15.95 -5.55 9.84
CA ASP A 313 -16.11 -4.49 10.83
C ASP A 313 -14.77 -3.84 11.22
N LEU A 314 -13.65 -4.53 11.06
CA LEU A 314 -12.34 -4.05 11.50
C LEU A 314 -11.51 -3.45 10.37
N MET A 315 -11.67 -3.92 9.13
CA MET A 315 -10.89 -3.46 7.99
C MET A 315 -11.42 -2.14 7.40
N ALA A 316 -10.57 -1.47 6.63
CA ALA A 316 -10.98 -0.47 5.67
C ALA A 316 -11.95 -1.11 4.65
N SER A 317 -12.82 -0.28 4.07
CA SER A 317 -13.81 -0.75 3.11
C SER A 317 -13.21 -1.15 1.77
N ASP A 318 -11.99 -0.72 1.48
CA ASP A 318 -11.28 -1.02 0.24
C ASP A 318 -10.20 -2.09 0.43
N TYR A 319 -9.86 -2.76 -0.68
CA TYR A 319 -8.78 -3.74 -0.75
C TYR A 319 -8.21 -3.79 -2.17
N ALA A 320 -6.93 -4.13 -2.28
CA ALA A 320 -6.23 -4.29 -3.56
C ALA A 320 -6.22 -5.77 -3.98
N HIS A 321 -6.40 -6.03 -5.27
CA HIS A 321 -6.22 -7.36 -5.85
C HIS A 321 -5.75 -7.30 -7.30
N MET A 322 -5.14 -8.39 -7.78
CA MET A 322 -4.71 -8.53 -9.17
C MET A 322 -5.84 -9.12 -10.02
N ASP A 323 -6.05 -8.60 -11.23
CA ASP A 323 -7.02 -9.15 -12.18
C ASP A 323 -6.43 -10.37 -12.90
N VAL A 324 -6.63 -11.54 -12.28
CA VAL A 324 -6.27 -12.82 -12.91
C VAL A 324 -7.47 -13.25 -13.73
N GLY A 325 -7.34 -13.15 -15.05
CA GLY A 325 -8.39 -13.43 -16.03
C GLY A 325 -9.19 -14.70 -15.67
N GLY A 326 -10.42 -14.48 -15.22
CA GLY A 326 -11.27 -15.49 -14.60
C GLY A 326 -12.11 -14.98 -13.42
N ALA A 327 -11.75 -13.83 -12.83
CA ALA A 327 -12.49 -13.20 -11.73
C ALA A 327 -13.46 -12.08 -12.18
N SER A 328 -13.52 -11.75 -13.47
CA SER A 328 -14.45 -10.75 -14.01
C SER A 328 -15.59 -11.43 -14.77
N SER A 329 -16.79 -11.34 -14.21
CA SER A 329 -18.10 -11.75 -14.76
C SER A 329 -18.30 -13.25 -15.12
N ALA A 330 -19.02 -13.98 -14.26
CA ALA A 330 -19.83 -15.11 -14.70
C ALA A 330 -21.22 -15.05 -14.04
N PRO A 331 -22.32 -14.98 -14.83
CA PRO A 331 -23.65 -15.26 -14.32
C PRO A 331 -23.75 -16.73 -13.90
N GLN A 332 -24.52 -16.99 -12.85
CA GLN A 332 -24.85 -18.33 -12.38
C GLN A 332 -25.39 -19.18 -13.53
N THR A 333 -24.79 -20.34 -13.79
CA THR A 333 -25.47 -21.65 -13.98
C THR A 333 -24.44 -22.70 -14.36
N GLY A 334 -24.40 -23.82 -13.63
CA GLY A 334 -23.58 -24.97 -14.00
C GLY A 334 -23.16 -25.81 -12.81
N THR A 335 -24.01 -26.77 -12.45
CA THR A 335 -23.71 -27.82 -11.48
C THR A 335 -22.53 -28.66 -11.97
N VAL A 336 -21.41 -28.69 -11.22
CA VAL A 336 -20.35 -29.67 -11.43
C VAL A 336 -19.99 -30.31 -10.09
N THR A 337 -20.36 -31.58 -9.97
CA THR A 337 -19.97 -32.46 -8.87
C THR A 337 -18.50 -32.83 -9.04
N SER A 338 -17.65 -32.49 -8.08
CA SER A 338 -16.30 -33.05 -7.97
C SER A 338 -16.03 -33.49 -6.55
N THR A 339 -15.70 -34.76 -6.39
CA THR A 339 -15.39 -35.43 -5.13
C THR A 339 -13.90 -35.26 -4.85
N PHE A 340 -13.56 -34.43 -3.86
CA PHE A 340 -12.20 -34.32 -3.35
C PHE A 340 -12.13 -34.94 -1.95
N VAL A 341 -11.25 -35.92 -1.78
CA VAL A 341 -10.94 -36.57 -0.49
C VAL A 341 -9.69 -35.90 0.08
N PRO A 342 -9.74 -35.30 1.28
CA PRO A 342 -8.57 -34.66 1.88
C PRO A 342 -7.60 -35.70 2.50
N PRO A 343 -6.28 -35.49 2.43
CA PRO A 343 -5.32 -36.31 3.18
C PRO A 343 -5.31 -35.93 4.68
N ALA A 344 -4.99 -36.92 5.52
CA ALA A 344 -5.12 -36.90 6.96
C ALA A 344 -4.15 -35.93 7.69
N GLN A 345 -4.66 -35.32 8.77
CA GLN A 345 -3.95 -34.43 9.70
C GLN A 345 -2.96 -35.21 10.59
N PRO A 346 -1.74 -34.69 10.85
CA PRO A 346 -0.98 -35.01 12.05
C PRO A 346 -1.36 -34.12 13.23
N SER A 347 -1.53 -34.72 14.41
CA SER A 347 -1.92 -34.09 15.68
C SER A 347 -0.83 -33.20 16.29
N ILE A 348 -1.19 -31.98 16.71
CA ILE A 348 -0.33 -30.99 17.37
C ILE A 348 -0.40 -31.15 18.91
N PRO A 349 0.73 -31.14 19.66
CA PRO A 349 0.73 -31.07 21.12
C PRO A 349 0.50 -29.63 21.61
N ALA A 350 -0.23 -29.47 22.72
CA ALA A 350 -0.57 -28.18 23.33
C ALA A 350 0.66 -27.36 23.78
N PRO A 351 0.69 -26.03 23.57
CA PRO A 351 1.79 -25.19 24.03
C PRO A 351 1.66 -24.80 25.51
N ARG A 352 2.80 -24.79 26.20
CA ARG A 352 3.00 -24.26 27.56
C ARG A 352 2.94 -22.72 27.54
N ALA A 353 2.34 -22.16 28.59
CA ALA A 353 2.31 -20.73 28.86
C ALA A 353 3.73 -20.17 29.07
N VAL A 354 4.03 -19.05 28.42
CA VAL A 354 5.17 -18.18 28.75
C VAL A 354 4.62 -16.79 29.01
N GLU A 355 5.06 -16.23 30.13
CA GLU A 355 4.62 -15.00 30.78
C GLU A 355 5.28 -13.78 30.11
N THR A 356 4.49 -12.93 29.46
CA THR A 356 4.96 -11.73 28.76
C THR A 356 5.02 -10.54 29.72
N THR A 357 6.23 -9.99 29.90
CA THR A 357 6.44 -8.75 30.67
C THR A 357 6.15 -7.53 29.77
N ILE A 358 5.19 -6.71 30.19
CA ILE A 358 4.74 -5.47 29.52
C ILE A 358 5.79 -4.36 29.71
N LYS A 359 6.11 -3.60 28.66
CA LYS A 359 6.78 -2.28 28.75
C LYS A 359 5.80 -1.17 28.33
N PRO A 360 5.81 0.00 28.99
CA PRO A 360 4.77 1.00 28.84
C PRO A 360 5.02 1.96 27.66
N GLU A 361 3.89 2.42 27.16
CA GLU A 361 3.60 3.40 26.12
C GLU A 361 4.35 4.73 26.32
N GLY A 362 5.00 5.21 25.25
CA GLY A 362 5.65 6.52 25.18
C GLY A 362 5.12 7.31 23.99
N ASP A 363 4.64 8.52 24.28
CA ASP A 363 4.14 9.59 23.41
C ASP A 363 4.57 9.47 21.93
N ARG A 364 3.65 9.07 21.06
CA ARG A 364 3.83 9.10 19.60
C ARG A 364 3.28 10.43 19.07
N PRO A 365 4.04 11.23 18.29
CA PRO A 365 3.50 12.41 17.64
C PRO A 365 2.34 12.03 16.70
N ARG A 366 1.34 12.91 16.64
CA ARG A 366 0.07 12.73 15.92
C ARG A 366 0.35 12.40 14.45
N ARG A 367 -0.16 11.24 14.01
CA ARG A 367 0.13 10.64 12.70
C ARG A 367 -0.88 11.10 11.65
N HIS A 368 -0.37 11.48 10.49
CA HIS A 368 -1.07 12.02 9.33
C HIS A 368 -2.07 11.00 8.74
N THR A 369 -3.22 11.50 8.24
CA THR A 369 -4.32 10.70 7.67
C THR A 369 -4.74 11.21 6.30
N LEU A 370 -4.92 10.28 5.36
CA LEU A 370 -5.27 10.51 3.95
C LEU A 370 -6.77 10.83 3.72
N GLY A 371 -7.03 11.72 2.76
CA GLY A 371 -8.21 11.70 1.88
C GLY A 371 -9.58 11.95 2.50
N ARG A 372 -9.65 12.74 3.58
CA ARG A 372 -10.87 12.96 4.35
C ARG A 372 -10.93 14.41 4.79
N THR A 373 -12.00 15.13 4.44
CA THR A 373 -12.28 16.33 5.25
C THR A 373 -12.79 15.83 6.58
N TYR A 374 -11.98 16.02 7.62
CA TYR A 374 -12.38 15.74 8.98
C TYR A 374 -13.12 16.96 9.53
N LEU A 375 -14.39 16.76 9.86
CA LEU A 375 -15.18 17.74 10.56
C LEU A 375 -14.94 17.51 12.06
N GLU A 376 -14.02 18.30 12.63
CA GLU A 376 -13.55 18.15 14.01
C GLU A 376 -14.68 18.29 15.03
N ASP A 377 -15.64 19.18 14.78
CA ASP A 377 -16.76 19.45 15.67
C ASP A 377 -17.80 18.30 15.63
N GLU A 378 -17.93 17.61 14.50
CA GLU A 378 -18.95 16.60 14.22
C GLU A 378 -18.43 15.15 14.27
N ARG A 379 -17.11 14.96 14.42
CA ARG A 379 -16.41 13.65 14.33
C ARG A 379 -16.83 12.86 13.08
N ALA A 380 -16.98 13.57 11.97
CA ALA A 380 -17.43 13.01 10.71
C ALA A 380 -16.37 13.19 9.62
N ILE A 381 -16.38 12.27 8.67
CA ILE A 381 -15.51 12.24 7.51
C ILE A 381 -16.38 12.42 6.28
N VAL A 382 -16.04 13.37 5.42
CA VAL A 382 -16.70 13.55 4.13
C VAL A 382 -15.76 13.11 3.01
N ASN A 383 -16.22 12.20 2.16
CA ASN A 383 -15.51 11.76 0.96
C ASN A 383 -16.31 12.16 -0.28
N TYR A 384 -15.62 12.60 -1.32
CA TYR A 384 -16.22 12.95 -2.61
C TYR A 384 -15.76 11.98 -3.68
N LEU A 385 -16.69 11.51 -4.51
CA LEU A 385 -16.47 10.53 -5.55
C LEU A 385 -17.09 11.04 -6.85
N ALA A 386 -16.31 11.28 -7.90
CA ALA A 386 -16.86 11.51 -9.23
C ALA A 386 -17.39 10.17 -9.79
N LEU A 387 -18.61 10.17 -10.29
CA LEU A 387 -19.24 9.02 -10.93
C LEU A 387 -18.94 9.06 -12.43
N LEU A 388 -18.62 7.90 -13.02
CA LEU A 388 -18.19 7.79 -14.40
C LEU A 388 -19.15 6.94 -15.24
N ASP A 389 -19.34 7.32 -16.50
CA ASP A 389 -19.90 6.46 -17.55
C ASP A 389 -18.84 5.47 -18.08
N ASP A 390 -19.27 4.49 -18.89
CA ASP A 390 -18.42 3.41 -19.42
C ASP A 390 -17.23 3.92 -20.27
N ASP A 391 -17.34 5.14 -20.80
CA ASP A 391 -16.28 5.80 -21.58
C ASP A 391 -15.33 6.65 -20.71
N GLY A 392 -15.51 6.64 -19.39
CA GLY A 392 -14.72 7.41 -18.43
C GLY A 392 -15.16 8.86 -18.25
N THR A 393 -16.25 9.29 -18.90
CA THR A 393 -16.79 10.65 -18.73
C THR A 393 -17.43 10.81 -17.36
N VAL A 394 -17.13 11.91 -16.66
CA VAL A 394 -17.77 12.24 -15.38
C VAL A 394 -19.25 12.54 -15.62
N ASN A 395 -20.12 11.74 -15.02
CA ASN A 395 -21.58 11.86 -15.13
C ASN A 395 -22.28 12.20 -13.82
N GLY A 396 -21.53 12.28 -12.71
CA GLY A 396 -22.10 12.57 -11.41
C GLY A 396 -21.10 12.72 -10.27
N LEU A 397 -21.65 12.85 -9.07
CA LEU A 397 -20.95 13.03 -7.82
C LEU A 397 -21.64 12.17 -6.75
N SER A 398 -20.84 11.46 -5.96
CA SER A 398 -21.27 10.77 -4.74
C SER A 398 -20.52 11.36 -3.55
N VAL A 399 -21.24 11.67 -2.49
CA VAL A 399 -20.69 12.17 -1.23
C VAL A 399 -20.98 11.15 -0.15
N VAL A 400 -19.91 10.62 0.44
CA VAL A 400 -19.97 9.64 1.50
C VAL A 400 -19.61 10.31 2.81
N VAL A 401 -20.56 10.37 3.73
CA VAL A 401 -20.34 10.85 5.10
C VAL A 401 -20.21 9.64 6.02
N SER A 402 -19.07 9.52 6.68
CA SER A 402 -18.79 8.47 7.66
C SER A 402 -18.64 9.09 9.04
N SER A 403 -19.48 8.68 10.00
CA SER A 403 -19.43 9.14 11.38
C SER A 403 -19.56 7.98 12.36
N GLY A 404 -19.52 8.25 13.66
CA GLY A 404 -19.67 7.23 14.71
C GLY A 404 -21.00 6.46 14.68
N VAL A 405 -22.00 6.92 13.92
CA VAL A 405 -23.31 6.27 13.73
C VAL A 405 -23.43 5.48 12.42
N GLY A 406 -22.36 5.41 11.62
CA GLY A 406 -22.30 4.63 10.37
C GLY A 406 -21.94 5.49 9.16
N GLN A 407 -22.06 4.88 7.98
CA GLN A 407 -21.75 5.50 6.70
C GLN A 407 -23.04 5.75 5.92
N ARG A 408 -23.21 6.97 5.41
CA ARG A 408 -24.35 7.37 4.58
C ARG A 408 -23.85 8.07 3.33
N THR A 409 -24.57 7.88 2.23
CA THR A 409 -24.12 8.36 0.91
C THR A 409 -25.22 9.13 0.21
N ALA A 410 -24.92 10.33 -0.25
CA ALA A 410 -25.74 11.06 -1.21
C ALA A 410 -25.16 10.92 -2.62
N HIS A 411 -26.05 10.77 -3.60
CA HIS A 411 -25.68 10.55 -4.99
C HIS A 411 -26.42 11.54 -5.88
N TRP A 412 -25.70 12.18 -6.78
CA TRP A 412 -26.23 13.05 -7.81
C TRP A 412 -25.64 12.63 -9.17
N ALA A 413 -26.49 12.33 -10.13
CA ALA A 413 -26.08 11.96 -11.49
C ALA A 413 -26.98 12.69 -12.50
N THR A 414 -26.43 13.03 -13.67
CA THR A 414 -27.14 13.74 -14.74
C THR A 414 -28.42 13.02 -15.19
N ASN A 415 -28.43 11.69 -15.10
CA ASN A 415 -29.56 10.83 -15.48
C ASN A 415 -30.31 10.21 -14.28
N GLY A 416 -29.99 10.62 -13.04
CA GLY A 416 -30.62 10.09 -11.83
C GLY A 416 -30.19 8.68 -11.39
N THR A 417 -29.31 8.02 -12.15
CA THR A 417 -28.71 6.71 -11.83
C THR A 417 -27.19 6.82 -11.85
N ALA A 418 -26.50 6.14 -10.91
CA ALA A 418 -25.04 6.05 -10.94
C ALA A 418 -24.58 5.35 -12.23
N GLY A 419 -23.55 5.89 -12.88
CA GLY A 419 -22.96 5.30 -14.09
C GLY A 419 -22.41 3.89 -13.84
N VAL A 420 -22.40 3.08 -14.90
CA VAL A 420 -21.88 1.69 -14.86
C VAL A 420 -20.34 1.66 -14.88
N GLY A 421 -19.69 2.79 -15.23
CA GLY A 421 -18.23 2.98 -15.30
C GLY A 421 -17.51 3.17 -13.96
N GLY A 422 -18.22 3.11 -12.82
CA GLY A 422 -17.63 3.19 -11.48
C GLY A 422 -17.49 4.61 -10.93
N SER A 423 -16.62 4.77 -9.92
CA SER A 423 -16.44 6.06 -9.22
C SER A 423 -14.98 6.31 -8.84
N ILE A 424 -14.51 7.54 -8.90
CA ILE A 424 -13.15 7.95 -8.54
C ILE A 424 -13.18 8.97 -7.39
N PRO A 425 -12.34 8.83 -6.35
CA PRO A 425 -12.22 9.85 -5.31
C PRO A 425 -11.75 11.17 -5.92
N VAL A 426 -12.36 12.27 -5.47
CA VAL A 426 -11.97 13.62 -5.89
C VAL A 426 -11.82 14.52 -4.67
N GLY A 427 -10.97 15.54 -4.76
CA GLY A 427 -10.90 16.59 -3.74
C GLY A 427 -12.17 17.45 -3.74
N ARG A 428 -12.43 18.17 -2.64
CA ARG A 428 -13.60 19.05 -2.52
C ARG A 428 -13.71 20.08 -3.66
N ALA A 429 -12.62 20.72 -4.05
CA ALA A 429 -12.63 21.69 -5.15
C ALA A 429 -13.09 21.07 -6.48
N GLU A 430 -12.70 19.83 -6.73
CA GLU A 430 -13.13 19.09 -7.92
C GLU A 430 -14.58 18.62 -7.79
N ALA A 431 -15.03 18.23 -6.59
CA ALA A 431 -16.44 17.95 -6.31
C ALA A 431 -17.34 19.18 -6.54
N GLU A 432 -16.89 20.36 -6.14
CA GLU A 432 -17.57 21.64 -6.38
C GLU A 432 -17.62 21.99 -7.87
N ARG A 433 -16.53 21.69 -8.61
CA ARG A 433 -16.50 21.83 -10.06
C ARG A 433 -17.52 20.91 -10.72
N ILE A 434 -17.54 19.63 -10.35
CA ILE A 434 -18.50 18.64 -10.88
C ILE A 434 -19.95 19.04 -10.55
N ALA A 435 -20.23 19.40 -9.30
CA ALA A 435 -21.56 19.85 -8.89
C ALA A 435 -22.04 21.02 -9.75
N ARG A 436 -21.17 22.00 -10.01
CA ARG A 436 -21.49 23.21 -10.77
C ARG A 436 -21.59 22.97 -12.27
N GLU A 437 -20.58 22.34 -12.85
CA GLU A 437 -20.39 22.23 -14.30
C GLU A 437 -21.12 21.03 -14.89
N VAL A 438 -21.23 19.92 -14.16
CA VAL A 438 -21.86 18.67 -14.63
C VAL A 438 -23.29 18.54 -14.13
N LEU A 439 -23.55 18.91 -12.87
CA LEU A 439 -24.85 18.67 -12.22
C LEU A 439 -25.73 19.92 -12.05
N GLY A 440 -25.18 21.11 -12.35
CA GLY A 440 -25.92 22.37 -12.35
C GLY A 440 -26.33 22.90 -10.97
N PHE A 441 -25.64 22.51 -9.89
CA PHE A 441 -25.91 23.02 -8.54
C PHE A 441 -24.63 23.42 -7.78
N THR A 442 -24.79 24.28 -6.76
CA THR A 442 -23.70 24.60 -5.84
C THR A 442 -23.64 23.54 -4.75
N LEU A 443 -22.51 22.85 -4.65
CA LEU A 443 -22.30 21.86 -3.59
C LEU A 443 -22.39 22.54 -2.21
N PRO A 444 -23.22 22.04 -1.28
CA PRO A 444 -23.34 22.62 0.05
C PRO A 444 -22.02 22.61 0.83
N GLU A 445 -21.91 23.51 1.80
CA GLU A 445 -20.82 23.49 2.79
C GLU A 445 -20.81 22.17 3.55
N GLU A 446 -19.63 21.74 3.97
CA GLU A 446 -19.40 20.44 4.63
C GLU A 446 -20.32 20.16 5.84
N PRO A 447 -20.57 21.12 6.75
CA PRO A 447 -21.54 20.93 7.84
C PRO A 447 -22.97 20.72 7.32
N ALA A 448 -23.36 21.41 6.24
CA ALA A 448 -24.66 21.24 5.61
C ALA A 448 -24.76 19.91 4.84
N LEU A 449 -23.65 19.42 4.25
CA LEU A 449 -23.57 18.08 3.66
C LEU A 449 -23.69 17.01 4.74
N HIS A 450 -23.03 17.18 5.88
CA HIS A 450 -23.18 16.31 7.04
C HIS A 450 -24.64 16.23 7.48
N ASP A 451 -25.33 17.36 7.63
CA ASP A 451 -26.74 17.39 8.04
C ASP A 451 -27.69 16.82 6.97
N MET A 452 -27.46 17.14 5.69
CA MET A 452 -28.26 16.64 4.57
C MET A 452 -28.15 15.12 4.37
N VAL A 453 -26.98 14.56 4.65
CA VAL A 453 -26.69 13.12 4.47
C VAL A 453 -26.89 12.35 5.78
N GLY A 454 -26.90 13.04 6.93
CA GLY A 454 -26.55 12.46 8.23
C GLY A 454 -27.37 12.90 9.44
N GLY A 455 -28.53 13.56 9.27
CA GLY A 455 -29.46 13.78 10.39
C GLY A 455 -29.61 12.58 11.34
#